data_AF-A0A955LQK7-F1
#
_entry.id   AF-A0A955LQK7-F1
#
_cell.length_a   1.000
_cell.length_b   1.000
_cell.length_c   1.000
_cell.angle_alpha   90.00
_cell.angle_beta   90.00
_cell.angle_gamma   90.00
#
_symmetry.space_group_name_H-M   'P 1'
#
loop_
_entity.id
_entity.type
_entity.pdbx_description
1 polymer ?
#
loop_
_entity_poly.entity_id
_entity_poly.type
_entity_poly.pdbx_seq_one_letter_code
_entity_poly.pdbx_strand_id
1 'polypeptide(L)'
;MRASRRLPVLFVTVTLLLGSPAGYGAEKTDVNRVTSWNKVTDWFATLGKSAREKGNILRRRKAQRRTRRTEKAKRQAEKERRERAGQYKSSYISQ
;
A
#
# COMPACT_ATOMS: atom_id res chain seq x y z
N MET A 1 -24.05 -34.07 -38.31
CA MET A 1 -24.47 -33.52 -37.00
C MET A 1 -23.32 -33.62 -36.00
N ARG A 2 -22.66 -32.50 -35.63
CA ARG A 2 -21.75 -32.36 -34.46
C ARG A 2 -21.24 -30.91 -34.36
N ALA A 3 -22.14 -29.94 -34.15
CA ALA A 3 -21.76 -28.52 -34.07
C ALA A 3 -22.32 -27.78 -32.84
N SER A 4 -22.97 -28.47 -31.90
CA SER A 4 -23.71 -27.83 -30.81
C SER A 4 -23.13 -28.02 -29.41
N ARG A 5 -22.00 -28.74 -29.25
CA ARG A 5 -21.38 -29.00 -27.93
C ARG A 5 -20.15 -28.15 -27.60
N ARG A 6 -19.66 -27.31 -28.53
CA ARG A 6 -18.43 -26.50 -28.35
C ARG A 6 -18.67 -25.04 -27.96
N LEU A 7 -19.88 -24.53 -28.19
CA LEU A 7 -20.29 -23.17 -27.82
C LEU A 7 -20.24 -22.87 -26.30
N PRO A 8 -20.70 -23.75 -25.39
CA PRO A 8 -20.65 -23.40 -23.95
C PRO A 8 -19.22 -23.41 -23.40
N VAL A 9 -18.33 -24.25 -23.95
CA VAL A 9 -16.91 -24.31 -23.52
C VAL A 9 -16.16 -23.04 -23.91
N LEU A 10 -16.44 -22.50 -25.11
CA LEU A 10 -15.88 -21.24 -25.58
C LEU A 10 -16.37 -20.04 -24.76
N PHE A 11 -17.63 -20.05 -24.35
CA PHE A 11 -18.17 -18.97 -23.53
C PHE A 11 -17.52 -18.96 -22.13
N VAL A 12 -17.40 -20.13 -21.50
CA VAL A 12 -16.80 -20.27 -20.16
C VAL A 12 -15.33 -19.86 -20.15
N THR A 13 -14.53 -20.28 -21.14
CA THR A 13 -13.10 -19.91 -21.23
C THR A 13 -12.89 -18.42 -21.48
N VAL A 14 -13.74 -17.77 -22.27
CA VAL A 14 -13.69 -16.32 -22.51
C VAL A 14 -14.03 -15.55 -21.23
N THR A 15 -15.05 -15.96 -20.47
CA THR A 15 -15.33 -15.35 -19.15
C THR A 15 -14.22 -15.58 -18.13
N LEU A 16 -13.50 -16.69 -18.18
CA LEU A 16 -12.38 -16.96 -17.27
C LEU A 16 -11.14 -16.12 -17.58
N LEU A 17 -10.91 -15.77 -18.86
CA LEU A 17 -9.81 -14.89 -19.28
C LEU A 17 -10.12 -13.40 -19.06
N LEU A 18 -11.37 -12.97 -19.30
CA LEU A 18 -11.81 -11.57 -19.07
C LEU A 18 -12.21 -11.28 -17.63
N GLY A 19 -12.57 -12.32 -16.88
CA GLY A 19 -12.98 -12.26 -15.48
C GLY A 19 -11.83 -12.41 -14.49
N SER A 20 -10.57 -12.45 -14.95
CA SER A 20 -9.43 -12.32 -14.04
C SER A 20 -9.40 -10.87 -13.59
N PRO A 21 -9.76 -10.55 -12.32
CA PRO A 21 -9.48 -9.23 -11.80
C PRO A 21 -7.97 -9.17 -11.70
N ALA A 22 -7.32 -8.67 -12.76
CA ALA A 22 -5.96 -8.18 -12.71
C ALA A 22 -5.91 -7.38 -11.42
N GLY A 23 -5.16 -7.90 -10.44
CA GLY A 23 -5.23 -7.46 -9.08
C GLY A 23 -5.01 -5.96 -9.05
N TYR A 24 -6.10 -5.20 -8.92
CA TYR A 24 -6.11 -3.91 -8.27
C TYR A 24 -5.95 -4.15 -6.76
N GLY A 25 -4.96 -4.97 -6.41
CA GLY A 25 -4.10 -4.71 -5.27
C GLY A 25 -3.41 -3.39 -5.56
N ALA A 26 -4.17 -2.31 -5.47
CA ALA A 26 -3.69 -1.13 -4.78
C ALA A 26 -3.35 -1.62 -3.37
N GLU A 27 -2.16 -2.23 -3.26
CA GLU A 27 -1.37 -2.24 -2.06
C GLU A 27 -1.22 -0.76 -1.73
N LYS A 28 -2.20 -0.23 -1.00
CA LYS A 28 -2.15 1.07 -0.36
C LYS A 28 -1.08 0.91 0.70
N THR A 29 0.18 0.87 0.26
CA THR A 29 1.35 1.03 1.10
C THR A 29 1.01 2.19 2.01
N ASP A 30 0.88 1.95 3.32
CA ASP A 30 0.48 2.98 4.28
C ASP A 30 1.34 4.24 4.14
N VAL A 31 2.56 4.06 3.63
CA VAL A 31 3.50 5.06 3.13
C VAL A 31 2.85 6.16 2.30
N ASN A 32 1.91 5.86 1.41
CA ASN A 32 1.28 6.83 0.51
C ASN A 32 -0.13 7.29 0.94
N ARG A 33 -0.68 6.78 2.05
CA ARG A 33 -2.03 7.13 2.50
C ARG A 33 -2.17 8.62 2.83
N VAL A 34 -3.00 9.36 2.10
CA VAL A 34 -3.29 10.76 2.43
C VAL A 34 -4.46 10.79 3.41
N THR A 35 -4.24 11.29 4.61
CA THR A 35 -5.30 11.46 5.62
C THR A 35 -5.95 12.85 5.50
N SER A 36 -7.18 13.01 6.01
CA SER A 36 -7.85 14.32 6.05
C SER A 36 -7.02 15.36 6.82
N TRP A 37 -6.31 14.94 7.86
CA TRP A 37 -5.37 15.79 8.61
C TRP A 37 -4.20 16.31 7.77
N ASN A 38 -3.69 15.49 6.84
CA ASN A 38 -2.64 15.93 5.93
C ASN A 38 -3.12 17.09 5.05
N LYS A 39 -4.38 17.06 4.60
CA LYS A 39 -4.97 18.14 3.78
C LYS A 39 -5.11 19.43 4.58
N VAL A 40 -5.59 19.36 5.82
CA VAL A 40 -5.75 20.53 6.70
C VAL A 40 -4.38 21.17 6.98
N THR A 41 -3.41 20.37 7.41
CA THR A 41 -2.05 20.88 7.71
C THR A 41 -1.33 21.43 6.48
N ASP A 42 -1.59 20.87 5.31
CA ASP A 42 -1.08 21.37 4.04
C ASP A 42 -1.75 22.68 3.63
N TRP A 43 -3.04 22.86 3.91
CA TRP A 43 -3.75 24.12 3.68
C TRP A 43 -3.20 25.25 4.56
N PHE A 44 -3.00 25.00 5.85
CA PHE A 44 -2.35 25.96 6.76
C PHE A 44 -0.94 26.37 6.30
N ALA A 45 -0.17 25.44 5.75
CA ALA A 45 1.19 25.73 5.32
C ALA A 45 1.31 26.37 3.94
N THR A 46 0.22 26.33 3.18
CA THR A 46 0.13 26.96 1.86
C THR A 46 -0.60 28.31 1.92
N LEU A 47 -1.23 28.64 3.05
CA LEU A 47 -1.90 29.92 3.28
C LEU A 47 -0.91 31.09 3.12
N GLY A 48 -1.25 32.06 2.26
CA GLY A 48 -0.41 33.23 1.98
C GLY A 48 0.82 32.98 1.09
N LYS A 49 1.02 31.78 0.54
CA LYS A 49 2.18 31.46 -0.33
C LYS A 49 1.84 31.52 -1.82
N SER A 50 2.84 31.85 -2.64
CA SER A 50 2.72 31.84 -4.10
C SER A 50 2.50 30.42 -4.63
N ALA A 51 1.87 30.27 -5.81
CA ALA A 51 1.57 28.94 -6.38
C ALA A 51 2.83 28.06 -6.52
N ARG A 52 3.97 28.67 -6.87
CA ARG A 52 5.27 27.99 -6.98
C ARG A 52 5.79 27.49 -5.63
N GLU A 53 5.72 28.34 -4.60
CA GLU A 53 6.11 27.95 -3.24
C GLU A 53 5.19 26.87 -2.65
N LYS A 54 3.88 26.98 -2.89
CA LYS A 54 2.90 25.96 -2.50
C LYS A 54 3.28 24.60 -3.06
N GLY A 55 3.57 24.53 -4.37
CA GLY A 55 4.00 23.29 -5.02
C GLY A 55 5.26 22.69 -4.38
N ASN A 56 6.25 23.53 -4.08
CA ASN A 56 7.49 23.10 -3.42
C ASN A 56 7.26 22.60 -1.99
N ILE A 57 6.45 23.32 -1.19
CA ILE A 57 6.11 22.94 0.19
C ILE A 57 5.37 21.60 0.20
N LEU A 58 4.35 21.43 -0.65
CA LEU A 58 3.58 20.19 -0.73
C LEU A 58 4.44 19.01 -1.14
N ARG A 59 5.31 19.17 -2.15
CA ARG A 59 6.28 18.14 -2.56
C ARG A 59 7.21 17.76 -1.42
N ARG A 60 7.82 18.75 -0.74
CA ARG A 60 8.74 18.52 0.36
C ARG A 60 8.07 17.80 1.52
N ARG A 61 6.84 18.20 1.88
CA ARG A 61 6.05 17.54 2.92
C ARG A 61 5.64 16.12 2.55
N LYS A 62 5.27 15.88 1.29
CA LYS A 62 4.99 14.53 0.79
C LYS A 62 6.21 13.63 0.90
N ALA A 63 7.39 14.12 0.51
CA ALA A 63 8.65 13.39 0.64
C ALA A 63 8.96 13.08 2.12
N GLN A 64 8.84 14.06 3.02
CA GLN A 64 9.06 13.86 4.46
C GLN A 64 8.09 12.85 5.09
N ARG A 65 6.82 12.85 4.67
CA ARG A 65 5.84 11.86 5.15
C ARG A 65 6.21 10.46 4.69
N ARG A 66 6.65 10.31 3.44
CA ARG A 66 7.12 9.03 2.89
C ARG A 66 8.31 8.51 3.68
N THR A 67 9.36 9.32 3.86
CA THR A 67 10.55 8.89 4.59
C THR A 67 10.24 8.47 6.02
N ARG A 68 9.44 9.27 6.76
CA ARG A 68 9.03 8.93 8.13
C ARG A 68 8.22 7.64 8.21
N ARG A 69 7.34 7.38 7.24
CA ARG A 69 6.54 6.15 7.22
C ARG A 69 7.39 4.93 6.86
N THR A 70 8.30 5.06 5.91
CA THR A 70 9.27 4.01 5.56
C THR A 70 10.14 3.68 6.76
N GLU A 71 10.63 4.68 7.49
CA GLU A 71 11.44 4.46 8.69
C GLU A 71 10.63 3.77 9.81
N LYS A 72 9.38 4.19 10.03
CA LYS A 72 8.48 3.51 10.99
C LYS A 72 8.25 2.05 10.62
N ALA A 73 7.99 1.77 9.34
CA ALA A 73 7.81 0.40 8.85
C ALA A 73 9.06 -0.45 9.07
N LYS A 74 10.26 0.09 8.78
CA LYS A 74 11.53 -0.60 9.08
C LYS A 74 11.68 -0.91 10.58
N ARG A 75 11.44 0.08 11.44
CA ARG A 75 11.53 -0.11 12.90
C ARG A 75 10.51 -1.12 13.42
N GLN A 76 9.29 -1.15 12.88
CA GLN A 76 8.29 -2.17 13.24
C GLN A 76 8.73 -3.56 12.80
N ALA A 77 9.24 -3.71 11.57
CA ALA A 77 9.76 -4.99 11.09
C ALA A 77 10.95 -5.48 11.94
N GLU A 78 11.83 -4.59 12.39
CA GLU A 78 12.92 -4.95 13.32
C GLU A 78 12.40 -5.38 14.69
N LYS A 79 11.39 -4.68 15.24
CA LYS A 79 10.75 -5.06 16.51
C LYS A 79 10.09 -6.43 16.41
N GLU A 80 9.30 -6.69 15.38
CA GLU A 80 8.65 -7.98 15.16
C GLU A 80 9.67 -9.12 15.02
N ARG A 81 10.80 -8.87 14.33
CA ARG A 81 11.91 -9.84 14.25
C ARG A 81 12.51 -10.15 15.62
N ARG A 82 12.74 -9.12 16.44
CA ARG A 82 13.30 -9.29 17.80
C ARG A 82 12.32 -10.03 18.71
N GLU A 83 11.04 -9.70 18.65
CA GLU A 83 9.99 -10.36 19.44
C GLU A 83 9.86 -11.84 19.05
N ARG A 84 9.84 -12.15 17.74
CA ARG A 84 9.83 -13.54 17.27
C ARG A 84 11.10 -14.31 17.68
N ALA A 85 12.27 -13.70 17.56
CA ALA A 85 13.53 -14.32 17.98
C ALA A 85 13.58 -14.57 19.50
N GLY A 86 13.05 -13.64 20.30
CA GLY A 86 12.92 -13.78 21.75
C GLY A 86 11.95 -14.90 22.16
N GLN A 87 10.79 -14.99 21.51
CA GLN A 87 9.84 -16.08 21.74
C GLN A 87 10.41 -17.45 21.35
N TYR A 88 11.16 -17.52 20.24
CA TYR A 88 11.81 -18.75 19.81
C TYR A 88 12.86 -19.22 20.83
N LYS A 89 13.68 -18.29 21.35
CA LYS A 89 14.68 -18.59 22.37
C LYS A 89 14.04 -19.02 23.70
N SER A 90 12.94 -18.38 24.11
CA SER A 90 12.19 -18.77 25.31
C SER A 90 11.56 -20.16 25.19
N SER A 91 11.03 -20.50 24.00
CA SER A 91 10.41 -21.81 23.76
C SER A 91 11.41 -22.97 23.72
N TYR A 92 12.68 -22.68 23.38
CA TYR A 92 13.76 -23.66 23.32
C TYR A 92 14.40 -23.95 24.70
N ILE A 93 14.28 -23.02 25.65
CA ILE A 93 14.82 -23.17 27.02
C ILE A 93 13.82 -23.89 27.94
N SER A 94 12.53 -23.95 27.55
CA SER A 94 11.47 -24.63 28.32
C SER A 94 11.19 -26.08 27.87
N GLN A 95 12.00 -26.64 26.96
CA GLN A 95 12.04 -28.08 26.66
C GLN A 95 13.28 -28.68 27.32
#